data_AF-A0A1G4TEA7-F1
#
_entry.id   AF-A0A1G4TEA7-F1
#
_cell.length_a   1.000
_cell.length_b   1.000
_cell.length_c   1.000
_cell.angle_alpha   90.00
_cell.angle_beta   90.00
_cell.angle_gamma   90.00
#
_symmetry.space_group_name_H-M   'P 1'
#
loop_
_entity.id
_entity.type
_entity.pdbx_description
1 polymer ?
#
loop_
_entity_poly.entity_id
_entity_poly.type
_entity_poly.pdbx_seq_one_letter_code
_entity_poly.pdbx_strand_id
1 'polypeptide(L)' 'MGRAPAFPGEGGPSPFPWQAAMALGFGRLRLSSQAFWALTPRELAAALRPFTGEARAPLGRAGLAALMARFPD' A
#
# COMPACT_ATOMS: atom_id res chain seq x y z
N MET A 1 9.23 4.69 35.65
CA MET A 1 8.10 3.88 35.15
C MET A 1 7.51 4.61 33.94
N GLY A 2 8.08 4.40 32.75
CA GLY A 2 7.67 5.08 31.51
C GLY A 2 7.03 4.06 30.58
N ARG A 3 5.73 4.19 30.33
CA ARG A 3 4.98 3.29 29.44
C ARG A 3 5.45 3.51 28.01
N ALA A 4 5.93 2.45 27.36
CA ALA A 4 6.25 2.45 25.94
C ALA A 4 5.00 2.84 25.11
N PRO A 5 5.14 3.59 24.00
CA PRO A 5 4.01 3.91 23.14
C PRO A 5 3.42 2.60 22.60
N ALA A 6 2.13 2.38 22.87
CA ALA A 6 1.40 1.28 22.27
C ALA A 6 1.25 1.58 20.77
N PHE A 7 1.93 0.81 19.93
CA PHE A 7 1.76 0.90 18.49
C PHE A 7 0.37 0.36 18.15
N PRO A 8 -0.51 1.13 17.47
CA PRO A 8 -1.79 0.59 17.03
C PRO A 8 -1.55 -0.47 15.94
N GLY A 9 -1.88 -1.73 16.26
CA GLY A 9 -2.01 -2.81 15.28
C GLY A 9 -1.28 -4.10 15.65
N GLU A 10 -1.90 -4.95 16.46
CA GLU A 10 -1.55 -6.39 16.55
C GLU A 10 -2.17 -7.21 15.39
N GLY A 11 -2.38 -6.58 14.24
CA GLY A 11 -2.70 -7.25 12.99
C GLY A 11 -1.47 -7.23 12.11
N GLY A 12 -0.93 -8.40 11.78
CA GLY A 12 0.13 -8.49 10.76
C GLY A 12 -0.31 -7.78 9.46
N PRO A 13 0.64 -7.36 8.61
CA PRO A 13 0.30 -6.67 7.37
C PRO A 13 -0.66 -7.54 6.54
N SER A 14 -1.84 -6.99 6.23
CA SER A 14 -2.74 -7.64 5.28
C SER A 14 -2.03 -7.76 3.93
N PRO A 15 -2.11 -8.91 3.23
CA PRO A 15 -1.53 -9.04 1.91
C PRO A 15 -2.15 -8.02 0.95
N PHE A 16 -1.37 -7.63 -0.06
CA PHE A 16 -1.84 -6.73 -1.11
C PHE A 16 -3.06 -7.32 -1.84
N PRO A 17 -4.14 -6.54 -2.07
CA PRO A 17 -5.40 -7.05 -2.61
C PRO A 17 -5.35 -7.25 -4.14
N TRP A 18 -4.62 -8.27 -4.60
CA TRP A 18 -4.41 -8.55 -6.03
C TRP A 18 -5.70 -8.70 -6.84
N GLN A 19 -6.72 -9.35 -6.29
CA GLN A 19 -8.01 -9.55 -6.97
C GLN A 19 -8.69 -8.21 -7.30
N ALA A 20 -8.73 -7.29 -6.34
CA ALA A 20 -9.33 -5.97 -6.55
C ALA A 20 -8.53 -5.14 -7.58
N ALA A 21 -7.19 -5.19 -7.50
CA ALA A 21 -6.32 -4.50 -8.45
C ALA A 21 -6.53 -5.01 -9.89
N MET A 22 -6.59 -6.32 -10.11
CA MET A 22 -6.82 -6.90 -11.45
C MET A 22 -8.24 -6.67 -11.95
N ALA A 23 -9.26 -6.74 -11.08
CA ALA A 23 -10.64 -6.44 -11.46
C ALA A 23 -10.80 -4.99 -11.93
N LEU A 24 -10.13 -4.05 -11.26
CA LEU A 24 -10.08 -2.66 -11.69
C LEU A 24 -9.36 -2.51 -13.04
N GLY A 25 -8.14 -3.06 -13.14
CA GLY A 25 -7.27 -2.93 -14.30
C GLY A 25 -7.89 -3.49 -15.58
N PHE A 26 -8.35 -4.74 -15.54
CA PHE A 26 -8.90 -5.42 -16.72
C PHE A 26 -10.38 -5.14 -16.93
N GLY A 27 -11.16 -4.99 -15.87
CA GLY A 27 -12.60 -4.77 -15.98
C GLY A 27 -12.96 -3.33 -16.28
N ARG A 28 -12.56 -2.41 -15.38
CA ARG A 28 -13.08 -1.03 -15.38
C ARG A 28 -12.20 -0.06 -16.18
N LEU A 29 -10.89 -0.22 -16.10
CA LEU A 29 -9.93 0.58 -16.89
C LEU A 29 -9.65 -0.04 -18.27
N ARG A 30 -10.03 -1.31 -18.48
CA ARG A 30 -9.85 -2.07 -19.72
C ARG A 30 -8.41 -2.02 -20.27
N LEU A 31 -7.45 -2.07 -19.36
CA LEU A 31 -6.04 -2.16 -19.71
C LEU A 31 -5.76 -3.52 -20.33
N SER A 32 -4.88 -3.57 -21.33
CA SER A 32 -4.25 -4.83 -21.71
C SER A 32 -3.38 -5.34 -20.56
N SER A 33 -3.08 -6.64 -20.54
CA SER A 33 -2.16 -7.23 -19.56
C SER A 33 -0.82 -6.49 -19.52
N GLN A 34 -0.29 -6.13 -20.70
CA GLN A 34 0.96 -5.37 -20.80
C GLN A 34 0.83 -3.98 -20.17
N ALA A 35 -0.24 -3.24 -20.47
CA ALA A 35 -0.45 -1.90 -19.91
C ALA A 35 -0.64 -1.93 -18.39
N PHE A 36 -1.35 -2.93 -17.86
CA PHE A 36 -1.53 -3.10 -16.43
C PHE A 36 -0.19 -3.38 -15.71
N TRP A 37 0.62 -4.30 -16.24
CA TRP A 37 1.92 -4.64 -15.65
C TRP A 37 3.00 -3.57 -15.84
N ALA A 38 2.80 -2.64 -16.78
CA ALA A 38 3.67 -1.48 -16.97
C ALA A 38 3.38 -0.33 -15.99
N LEU A 39 2.25 -0.36 -15.27
CA LEU A 39 1.92 0.67 -14.29
C LEU A 39 2.95 0.69 -13.15
N THR A 40 3.42 1.88 -12.81
CA THR A 40 4.20 2.09 -11.60
C THR A 40 3.29 1.95 -10.36
N PRO A 41 3.84 1.61 -9.18
CA PRO A 41 3.07 1.58 -7.94
C PRO A 41 2.36 2.90 -7.62
N ARG A 42 2.92 4.05 -8.03
CA ARG A 42 2.31 5.38 -7.85
C ARG A 42 1.10 5.57 -8.76
N GLU A 43 1.17 5.12 -10.00
CA GLU A 43 0.05 5.18 -10.94
C GLU A 43 -1.06 4.20 -10.54
N LEU A 44 -0.69 3.00 -10.10
CA LEU A 44 -1.66 2.05 -9.55
C LEU A 44 -2.35 2.61 -8.30
N ALA A 45 -1.59 3.21 -7.38
CA ALA A 45 -2.16 3.88 -6.21
C ALA A 45 -3.13 5.00 -6.63
N ALA A 46 -2.76 5.83 -7.62
CA ALA A 46 -3.62 6.88 -8.15
C ALA A 46 -4.92 6.33 -8.76
N ALA A 47 -4.85 5.22 -9.50
CA ALA A 47 -6.01 4.54 -10.06
C ALA A 47 -6.95 3.97 -8.99
N LEU A 48 -6.40 3.57 -7.83
CA LEU A 48 -7.15 3.01 -6.71
C LEU A 48 -7.77 4.07 -5.79
N ARG A 49 -7.25 5.31 -5.76
CA ARG A 49 -7.71 6.39 -4.85
C ARG A 49 -9.23 6.59 -4.80
N PRO A 50 -9.98 6.57 -5.93
CA PRO A 50 -11.45 6.73 -5.89
C PRO A 50 -12.18 5.63 -5.13
N PHE A 51 -11.54 4.47 -4.92
CA PHE A 51 -12.12 3.27 -4.32
C PHE A 51 -11.59 2.98 -2.91
N THR A 52 -10.39 3.44 -2.58
CA THR A 52 -9.72 3.17 -1.29
C THR A 52 -9.78 4.33 -0.29
N GLY A 53 -10.29 5.49 -0.70
CA GLY A 53 -10.39 6.68 0.14
C GLY A 53 -9.07 7.46 0.21
N GLU A 54 -8.95 8.31 1.24
CA GLU A 54 -7.82 9.24 1.36
C GLU A 54 -6.48 8.49 1.49
N ALA A 55 -5.50 8.89 0.68
CA ALA A 55 -4.20 8.24 0.66
C ALA A 55 -3.55 8.40 2.04
N ARG A 56 -3.12 7.27 2.64
CA ARG A 56 -2.39 7.28 3.91
C ARG A 56 -1.19 8.22 3.78
N ALA A 57 -1.04 9.09 4.79
CA ALA A 57 0.01 10.11 4.79
C ALA A 57 1.38 9.49 4.44
N PRO A 58 2.23 10.20 3.67
CA PRO A 58 3.55 9.72 3.30
C PRO A 58 4.32 9.23 4.54
N LEU A 59 5.02 8.11 4.39
CA LEU A 59 5.81 7.54 5.47
C LEU A 59 6.87 8.56 5.93
N GLY A 60 6.72 9.06 7.17
CA GLY A 60 7.68 9.99 7.76
C GLY A 60 9.01 9.30 8.09
N ARG A 61 10.05 10.10 8.31
CA ARG A 61 11.42 9.62 8.61
C ARG A 61 11.47 8.65 9.82
N ALA A 62 10.71 8.93 10.86
CA ALA A 62 10.61 8.04 12.03
C ALA A 62 10.01 6.66 11.67
N GLY A 63 8.99 6.64 10.79
CA GLY A 63 8.40 5.41 10.29
C GLY A 63 9.36 4.63 9.39
N LEU A 64 10.16 5.32 8.58
CA LEU A 64 11.20 4.67 7.77
C LEU A 64 12.28 4.03 8.63
N ALA A 65 12.78 4.76 9.64
CA ALA A 65 13.77 4.22 10.59
C ALA A 65 13.24 2.99 11.32
N ALA A 66 11.97 3.00 11.72
CA ALA A 66 11.32 1.84 12.34
C ALA A 66 11.21 0.64 11.38
N LEU A 67 10.93 0.87 10.09
CA LEU A 67 10.90 -0.20 9.09
C LEU A 67 12.29 -0.80 8.86
N MET A 68 13.33 0.04 8.71
CA MET A 68 14.71 -0.41 8.53
C MET A 68 15.20 -1.25 9.73
N ALA A 69 14.82 -0.87 10.94
CA ALA A 69 15.14 -1.65 12.14
C ALA A 69 14.35 -2.98 12.23
N ARG A 70 13.14 -3.03 11.66
CA ARG A 70 12.25 -4.19 11.72
C ARG A 70 12.58 -5.26 10.69
N PHE A 71 13.03 -4.85 9.50
CA PHE A 71 13.35 -5.74 8.39
C PHE A 71 14.79 -5.47 7.94
N PRO A 72 15.80 -5.98 8.67
CA PRO A 72 17.20 -5.66 8.42
C PRO A 72 17.79 -6.28 7.15
N ASP A 73 17.11 -7.20 6.46
CA ASP A 73 17.62 -7.93 5.29
C ASP A 73 16.50 -8.24 4.28
#